data_AF-A0A3D5VB72-F1
#
_entry.id   AF-A0A3D5VB72-F1
#
_cell.length_a   1.000
_cell.length_b   1.000
_cell.length_c   1.000
_cell.angle_alpha   90.00
_cell.angle_beta   90.00
_cell.angle_gamma   90.00
#
_symmetry.space_group_name_H-M   'P 1'
#
loop_
_entity.id
_entity.type
_entity.pdbx_description
1 polymer ?
#
loop_
_entity_poly.entity_id
_entity_poly.type
_entity_poly.pdbx_seq_one_letter_code
_entity_poly.pdbx_strand_id
1 'polypeptide(L)'
;MKRIIILLMLSVCVPLLAIIETDEAIKLLQKSGLQEFPAADQISVENQQVELDENCLGTVEYEIFSKILTDKAKQDNKVSFWYDSNYTDLEVNIIEIIKPDGKIITLKPEKILQKNLNPYSKTMNIYSETSWVLTGEQTGLQIHAIISRQTT
;
A
#
# COMPACT_ATOMS: atom_id res chain seq x y z
N MET A 1 -8.10 -54.26 -30.55
CA MET A 1 -7.00 -53.29 -30.32
C MET A 1 -7.55 -52.12 -29.51
N LYS A 2 -7.28 -52.06 -28.21
CA LYS A 2 -7.77 -50.99 -27.31
C LYS A 2 -6.83 -49.79 -27.42
N ARG A 3 -7.34 -48.65 -27.90
CA ARG A 3 -6.59 -47.38 -27.94
C ARG A 3 -6.62 -46.78 -26.53
N ILE A 4 -5.46 -46.75 -25.88
CA ILE A 4 -5.26 -46.01 -24.62
C ILE A 4 -5.10 -44.55 -25.01
N ILE A 5 -6.06 -43.72 -24.62
CA ILE A 5 -5.96 -42.26 -24.74
C ILE A 5 -5.21 -41.80 -23.49
N ILE A 6 -3.96 -41.36 -23.67
CA ILE A 6 -3.17 -40.73 -22.61
C ILE A 6 -3.64 -39.27 -22.55
N LEU A 7 -4.34 -38.91 -21.47
CA LEU A 7 -4.71 -37.53 -21.19
C LEU A 7 -3.47 -36.83 -20.60
N LEU A 8 -2.80 -36.03 -21.41
CA LEU A 8 -1.71 -35.16 -20.96
C LEU A 8 -2.35 -34.02 -20.12
N MET A 9 -2.33 -34.14 -18.79
CA MET A 9 -2.57 -32.97 -17.93
C MET A 9 -1.37 -32.05 -18.07
N LEU A 10 -1.51 -30.99 -18.88
CA LEU A 10 -0.65 -29.82 -18.74
C LEU A 10 -0.94 -29.20 -17.37
N SER A 11 -0.10 -29.51 -16.41
CA SER A 11 0.07 -28.72 -15.18
C SER A 11 0.63 -27.36 -15.60
N VAL A 12 -0.25 -26.44 -16.01
CA VAL A 12 0.10 -25.03 -16.08
C VAL A 12 0.32 -24.60 -14.64
N CYS A 13 1.59 -24.50 -14.24
CA CYS A 13 1.98 -23.79 -13.04
C CYS A 13 1.66 -22.32 -13.31
N VAL A 14 0.43 -21.91 -13.03
CA VAL A 14 0.10 -20.49 -12.97
C VAL A 14 0.93 -19.98 -11.80
N PRO A 15 1.92 -19.09 -12.00
CA PRO A 15 2.57 -18.45 -10.87
C PRO A 15 1.45 -17.76 -10.10
N LEU A 16 1.17 -18.26 -8.90
CA LEU A 16 0.24 -17.62 -8.00
C LEU A 16 0.90 -16.31 -7.62
N LEU A 17 0.52 -15.22 -8.30
CA LEU A 17 0.81 -13.88 -7.82
C LEU A 17 0.21 -13.81 -6.42
N ALA A 18 1.08 -13.70 -5.41
CA ALA A 18 0.70 -13.67 -4.00
C ALA A 18 0.20 -12.26 -3.62
N ILE A 19 -0.67 -11.68 -4.45
CA ILE A 19 -1.31 -10.39 -4.21
C ILE A 19 -2.62 -10.70 -3.50
N ILE A 20 -2.82 -10.06 -2.36
CA ILE A 20 -4.06 -10.15 -1.61
C ILE A 20 -5.02 -9.14 -2.23
N GLU A 21 -6.10 -9.62 -2.83
CA GLU A 21 -7.16 -8.76 -3.37
C GLU A 21 -7.70 -7.81 -2.29
N THR A 22 -8.07 -6.59 -2.69
CA THR A 22 -8.55 -5.54 -1.77
C THR A 22 -9.63 -6.02 -0.80
N ASP A 23 -10.63 -6.75 -1.29
CA ASP A 23 -11.72 -7.30 -0.47
C ASP A 23 -11.23 -8.31 0.58
N GLU A 24 -10.19 -9.08 0.25
CA GLU A 24 -9.60 -10.04 1.18
C GLU A 24 -8.77 -9.32 2.25
N ALA A 25 -7.96 -8.34 1.87
CA ALA A 25 -7.20 -7.52 2.81
C ALA A 25 -8.14 -6.81 3.81
N ILE A 26 -9.24 -6.23 3.32
CA ILE A 26 -10.27 -5.60 4.17
C ILE A 26 -10.87 -6.64 5.14
N LYS A 27 -11.25 -7.83 4.66
CA LYS A 27 -11.82 -8.89 5.51
C LYS A 27 -10.84 -9.38 6.57
N LEU A 28 -9.55 -9.53 6.23
CA LEU A 28 -8.50 -9.92 7.17
C LEU A 28 -8.38 -8.86 8.28
N LEU A 29 -8.29 -7.59 7.90
CA LEU A 29 -8.17 -6.49 8.85
C LEU A 29 -9.42 -6.33 9.72
N GLN A 30 -10.62 -6.50 9.16
CA GLN A 30 -11.87 -6.45 9.93
C GLN A 30 -11.90 -7.47 11.07
N LYS A 31 -11.34 -8.67 10.85
CA LYS A 31 -11.25 -9.75 11.86
C LYS A 31 -10.12 -9.58 12.87
N SER A 32 -9.15 -8.71 12.60
CA SER A 32 -8.01 -8.44 13.50
C SER A 32 -8.28 -7.28 14.45
N GLY A 33 -7.72 -7.30 15.65
CA GLY A 33 -7.81 -6.17 16.58
C GLY A 33 -6.93 -6.30 17.81
N LEU A 34 -7.26 -5.51 18.83
CA LEU A 34 -6.52 -5.47 20.10
C LEU A 34 -6.65 -6.76 20.91
N GLN A 35 -7.63 -7.63 20.60
CA GLN A 35 -7.73 -8.93 21.25
C GLN A 35 -6.54 -9.82 20.87
N GLU A 36 -6.18 -9.85 19.59
CA GLU A 36 -5.02 -10.61 19.09
C GLU A 36 -3.71 -9.83 19.25
N PHE A 37 -3.77 -8.50 19.12
CA PHE A 37 -2.61 -7.60 19.11
C PHE A 37 -2.78 -6.43 20.10
N PRO A 38 -2.71 -6.67 21.43
CA PRO A 38 -3.09 -5.70 22.45
C PRO A 38 -2.20 -4.46 22.55
N ALA A 39 -0.98 -4.51 22.04
CA ALA A 39 -0.03 -3.40 22.05
C ALA A 39 0.04 -2.64 20.71
N ALA A 40 -0.78 -3.02 19.72
CA ALA A 40 -0.74 -2.44 18.39
C ALA A 40 -1.59 -1.17 18.29
N ASP A 41 -1.00 -0.07 17.81
CA ASP A 41 -1.73 1.12 17.43
C ASP A 41 -2.43 0.96 16.06
N GLN A 42 -1.84 0.14 15.18
CA GLN A 42 -2.36 -0.20 13.85
C GLN A 42 -1.95 -1.62 13.44
N ILE A 43 -2.68 -2.20 12.51
CA ILE A 43 -2.34 -3.46 11.82
C ILE A 43 -2.42 -3.21 10.33
N SER A 44 -1.46 -3.74 9.55
CA SER A 44 -1.43 -3.56 8.10
C SER A 44 -1.37 -4.88 7.34
N VAL A 45 -1.89 -4.84 6.11
CA VAL A 45 -1.67 -5.83 5.04
C VAL A 45 -1.05 -5.08 3.87
N GLU A 46 0.00 -5.65 3.28
CA GLU A 46 0.79 -5.00 2.24
C GLU A 46 0.97 -5.93 1.04
N ASN A 47 0.73 -5.39 -0.16
CA ASN A 47 1.09 -6.01 -1.42
C ASN A 47 2.25 -5.23 -2.04
N GLN A 48 3.18 -5.96 -2.63
CA GLN A 48 4.23 -5.38 -3.45
C GLN A 48 4.42 -6.25 -4.70
N GLN A 49 4.29 -5.64 -5.87
CA GLN A 49 4.60 -6.25 -7.15
C GLN A 49 5.74 -5.48 -7.80
N VAL A 50 6.73 -6.22 -8.28
CA VAL A 50 7.89 -5.66 -8.99
C VAL A 50 7.94 -6.29 -10.36
N GLU A 51 7.87 -5.44 -11.37
CA GLU A 51 8.07 -5.83 -12.76
C GLU A 51 9.35 -5.22 -13.28
N LEU A 52 10.17 -6.00 -13.98
CA LEU A 52 11.42 -5.54 -14.58
C LEU A 52 11.34 -5.70 -16.09
N ASP A 53 11.80 -4.70 -16.82
CA ASP A 53 12.00 -4.79 -18.26
C ASP A 53 13.32 -5.52 -18.61
N GLU A 54 13.60 -5.63 -19.91
CA GLU A 54 14.83 -6.27 -20.42
C GLU A 54 16.13 -5.54 -20.02
N ASN A 55 16.03 -4.28 -19.60
CA ASN A 55 17.13 -3.44 -19.14
C ASN A 55 17.24 -3.38 -17.62
N CYS A 56 16.44 -4.19 -16.90
CA CYS A 56 16.31 -4.17 -15.45
C CYS A 56 15.78 -2.83 -14.88
N LEU A 57 15.09 -2.02 -15.69
CA LEU A 57 14.29 -0.91 -15.18
C LEU A 57 12.97 -1.47 -14.64
N GLY A 58 12.58 -0.99 -13.46
CA GLY A 58 11.49 -1.58 -12.71
C GLY A 58 10.30 -0.65 -12.52
N THR A 59 9.11 -1.24 -12.51
CA THR A 59 7.89 -0.63 -11.94
C THR A 59 7.58 -1.35 -10.63
N VAL A 60 7.27 -0.59 -9.58
CA VAL A 60 6.93 -1.15 -8.27
C VAL A 60 5.53 -0.70 -7.90
N GLU A 61 4.56 -1.60 -8.05
CA GLU A 61 3.24 -1.37 -7.49
C GLU A 61 3.26 -1.75 -6.01
N TYR A 62 2.83 -0.82 -5.16
CA TYR A 62 2.77 -1.02 -3.73
C TYR A 62 1.40 -0.62 -3.21
N GLU A 63 0.76 -1.52 -2.48
CA GLU A 63 -0.55 -1.28 -1.87
C GLU A 63 -0.49 -1.61 -0.39
N ILE A 64 -0.99 -0.72 0.45
CA ILE A 64 -1.03 -0.91 1.90
C ILE A 64 -2.43 -0.60 2.43
N PHE A 65 -2.95 -1.56 3.19
CA PHE A 65 -4.18 -1.44 3.96
C PHE A 65 -3.82 -1.36 5.44
N SER A 66 -4.17 -0.27 6.13
CA SER A 66 -3.85 -0.09 7.55
C SER A 66 -5.09 0.16 8.38
N LYS A 67 -5.39 -0.71 9.34
CA LYS A 67 -6.48 -0.54 10.30
C LYS A 67 -6.02 0.26 11.52
N ILE A 68 -6.76 1.31 11.85
CA ILE A 68 -6.55 2.12 13.06
C ILE A 68 -7.13 1.39 14.27
N LEU A 69 -6.35 1.19 15.32
CA LEU A 69 -6.80 0.53 16.56
C LEU A 69 -6.91 1.48 17.76
N THR A 70 -6.14 2.58 17.77
CA THR A 70 -6.07 3.51 18.90
C THR A 70 -6.28 4.95 18.48
N ASP A 71 -6.62 5.81 19.45
CA ASP A 71 -6.67 7.27 19.24
C ASP A 71 -5.30 7.85 18.90
N LYS A 72 -4.22 7.23 19.40
CA LYS A 72 -2.85 7.61 19.05
C LYS A 72 -2.62 7.42 17.55
N ALA A 73 -2.90 6.23 17.00
CA ALA A 73 -2.81 6.02 15.56
C ALA A 73 -3.66 7.00 14.77
N LYS A 74 -4.89 7.29 15.23
CA LYS A 74 -5.77 8.27 14.57
C LYS A 74 -5.16 9.68 14.50
N GLN A 75 -4.46 10.12 15.55
CA GLN A 75 -3.82 11.44 15.61
C GLN A 75 -2.52 11.50 14.81
N ASP A 76 -1.74 10.43 14.87
CA ASP A 76 -0.42 10.34 14.25
C ASP A 76 -0.49 9.96 12.75
N ASN A 77 -1.66 9.57 12.23
CA ASN A 77 -1.80 9.13 10.85
C ASN A 77 -1.74 10.29 9.86
N LYS A 78 -0.52 10.62 9.44
CA LYS A 78 -0.23 11.45 8.28
C LYS A 78 0.14 10.55 7.11
N VAL A 79 -0.34 10.91 5.91
CA VAL A 79 0.16 10.25 4.69
C VAL A 79 1.48 10.90 4.30
N SER A 80 2.49 10.06 4.08
CA SER A 80 3.78 10.50 3.54
C SER A 80 4.28 9.48 2.54
N PHE A 81 4.75 9.96 1.39
CA PHE A 81 5.37 9.15 0.34
C PHE A 81 6.70 9.79 -0.03
N TRP A 82 7.76 9.00 -0.04
CA TRP A 82 9.12 9.46 -0.30
C TRP A 82 9.59 8.93 -1.64
N TYR A 83 10.23 9.78 -2.43
CA TYR A 83 10.85 9.35 -3.68
C TYR A 83 12.02 10.25 -4.05
N ASP A 84 12.89 9.78 -4.93
CA ASP A 84 13.95 10.60 -5.52
C ASP A 84 13.76 10.64 -7.04
N SER A 85 13.58 11.85 -7.58
CA SER A 85 13.23 12.04 -8.99
C SER A 85 14.35 11.69 -9.98
N ASN A 86 15.56 11.37 -9.50
CA ASN A 86 16.61 10.82 -10.36
C ASN A 86 16.45 9.31 -10.60
N TYR A 87 15.69 8.61 -9.76
CA TYR A 87 15.59 7.14 -9.78
C TYR A 87 14.15 6.65 -9.93
N THR A 88 13.16 7.49 -9.62
CA THR A 88 11.77 7.06 -9.53
C THR A 88 10.83 8.21 -9.91
N ASP A 89 9.83 7.89 -10.73
CA ASP A 89 8.65 8.72 -10.93
C ASP A 89 7.51 8.13 -10.10
N LEU A 90 7.29 8.69 -8.90
CA LEU A 90 6.25 8.21 -8.00
C LEU A 90 4.86 8.70 -8.42
N GLU A 91 3.93 7.78 -8.62
CA GLU A 91 2.49 8.06 -8.73
C GLU A 91 1.74 7.54 -7.50
N VAL A 92 0.86 8.38 -6.94
CA VAL A 92 -0.04 7.95 -5.85
C VAL A 92 -1.42 7.75 -6.47
N ASN A 93 -1.78 6.48 -6.69
CA ASN A 93 -2.98 6.08 -7.41
C ASN A 93 -4.24 6.19 -6.54
N ILE A 94 -4.14 5.71 -5.30
CA ILE A 94 -5.29 5.57 -4.39
C ILE A 94 -4.93 6.09 -3.01
N ILE A 95 -5.84 6.85 -2.42
CA ILE A 95 -5.91 7.10 -0.98
C ILE A 95 -7.37 7.01 -0.56
N GLU A 96 -7.72 5.99 0.21
CA GLU A 96 -9.10 5.74 0.64
C GLU A 96 -9.19 5.50 2.14
N ILE A 97 -10.31 5.94 2.73
CA ILE A 97 -10.69 5.62 4.10
C ILE A 97 -11.95 4.77 4.03
N ILE A 98 -11.82 3.50 4.41
CA ILE A 98 -12.92 2.57 4.58
C ILE A 98 -13.35 2.63 6.05
N LYS A 99 -14.54 3.19 6.29
CA LYS A 99 -15.10 3.32 7.64
C LYS A 99 -15.52 1.96 8.22
N PRO A 100 -15.71 1.85 9.55
CA PRO A 100 -16.21 0.63 10.18
C PRO A 100 -17.58 0.16 9.66
N ASP A 101 -18.41 1.08 9.17
CA ASP A 101 -19.71 0.79 8.54
C ASP A 101 -19.60 0.35 7.07
N GLY A 102 -18.38 0.25 6.54
CA GLY A 102 -18.10 -0.10 5.15
C GLY A 102 -18.16 1.07 4.17
N LYS A 103 -18.51 2.30 4.61
CA LYS A 103 -18.50 3.47 3.73
C LYS A 103 -17.08 3.83 3.33
N ILE A 104 -16.85 3.98 2.03
CA ILE A 104 -15.57 4.41 1.47
C ILE A 104 -15.57 5.94 1.26
N ILE A 105 -14.49 6.59 1.69
CA ILE A 105 -14.17 7.97 1.35
C ILE A 105 -12.89 7.97 0.51
N THR A 106 -13.03 8.28 -0.77
CA THR A 106 -11.89 8.45 -1.68
C THR A 106 -11.35 9.87 -1.59
N LEU A 107 -10.06 9.99 -1.28
CA LEU A 107 -9.34 11.25 -1.24
C LEU A 107 -8.56 11.41 -2.54
N LYS A 108 -8.71 12.57 -3.17
CA LYS A 108 -7.96 12.92 -4.39
C LYS A 108 -6.52 13.29 -4.00
N PRO A 109 -5.50 12.47 -4.36
CA PRO A 109 -4.13 12.70 -3.92
C PRO A 109 -3.62 14.11 -4.25
N GLU A 110 -3.94 14.62 -5.43
CA GLU A 110 -3.57 15.96 -5.90
C GLU A 110 -4.22 17.11 -5.12
N LYS A 111 -5.25 16.83 -4.32
CA LYS A 111 -5.93 17.81 -3.47
C LYS A 111 -5.42 17.83 -2.04
N ILE A 112 -4.84 16.73 -1.57
CA ILE A 112 -4.45 16.58 -0.17
C ILE A 112 -2.93 16.49 0.03
N LEU A 113 -2.19 16.08 -1.01
CA LEU A 113 -0.75 15.94 -0.94
C LEU A 113 -0.05 17.22 -1.36
N GLN A 114 0.96 17.59 -0.59
CA GLN A 114 1.88 18.67 -0.88
C GLN A 114 3.28 18.10 -1.09
N LYS A 115 3.89 18.46 -2.23
CA LYS A 115 5.26 18.08 -2.54
C LYS A 115 6.23 19.05 -1.88
N ASN A 116 7.13 18.50 -1.07
CA ASN A 116 8.17 19.25 -0.38
C ASN A 116 9.53 18.57 -0.60
N LEU A 117 10.61 19.35 -0.53
CA LEU A 117 11.96 18.77 -0.46
C LEU A 117 12.06 17.92 0.80
N ASN A 118 12.64 16.73 0.69
CA ASN A 118 12.84 15.83 1.83
C ASN A 118 13.73 16.53 2.89
N PRO A 119 13.23 16.80 4.12
CA PRO A 119 14.02 17.47 5.15
C PRO A 119 15.21 16.63 5.64
N TYR A 120 15.16 15.31 5.46
CA TYR A 120 16.23 14.36 5.79
C TYR A 120 17.27 14.20 4.67
N SER A 121 17.07 14.80 3.49
CA SER A 121 18.08 14.75 2.41
C SER A 121 19.38 15.46 2.79
N LYS A 122 19.35 16.31 3.83
CA LYS A 122 20.52 17.01 4.38
C LYS A 122 21.07 16.36 5.64
N THR A 123 20.41 15.35 6.20
CA THR A 123 20.87 14.64 7.41
C THR A 123 21.83 13.50 7.11
N MET A 124 21.95 13.09 5.85
CA MET A 124 22.96 12.15 5.38
C MET A 124 24.08 12.90 4.64
N ASN A 125 25.28 12.30 4.53
CA ASN A 125 26.43 12.88 3.80
C ASN A 125 26.22 12.97 2.26
N ILE A 126 24.99 12.76 1.79
CA ILE A 126 24.60 12.79 0.39
C ILE A 126 23.50 13.84 0.27
N TYR A 127 23.87 15.03 -0.19
CA TYR A 127 22.91 16.10 -0.45
C TYR A 127 22.16 15.77 -1.73
N SER A 128 20.88 15.41 -1.61
CA SER A 128 19.98 15.26 -2.76
C SER A 128 19.01 16.43 -2.81
N GLU A 129 19.10 17.22 -3.89
CA GLU A 129 18.11 18.23 -4.26
C GLU A 129 16.91 17.63 -5.01
N THR A 130 16.97 16.32 -5.29
CA THR A 130 15.97 15.56 -6.04
C THR A 130 15.19 14.59 -5.16
N SER A 131 15.46 14.56 -3.86
CA SER A 131 14.70 13.77 -2.89
C SER A 131 13.49 14.56 -2.40
N TRP A 132 12.30 14.00 -2.60
CA TRP A 132 11.02 14.62 -2.34
C TRP A 132 10.20 13.83 -1.34
N VAL A 133 9.29 14.54 -0.66
CA VAL A 133 8.24 13.95 0.13
C VAL A 133 6.89 14.55 -0.26
N LEU A 134 5.93 13.68 -0.54
CA LEU A 134 4.52 14.05 -0.66
C LEU A 134 3.87 13.84 0.70
N THR A 135 3.34 14.89 1.33
CA THR A 135 2.67 14.78 2.63
C THR A 135 1.26 15.34 2.59
N GLY A 136 0.36 14.75 3.37
CA GLY A 136 -1.02 15.22 3.48
C GLY A 136 -1.69 14.79 4.76
N GLU A 137 -2.81 15.43 5.07
CA GLU A 137 -3.67 15.08 6.21
C GLU A 137 -4.86 14.25 5.74
N GLN A 138 -5.22 13.26 6.56
CA GLN A 138 -6.41 12.44 6.35
C GLN A 138 -7.48 12.86 7.36
N THR A 139 -8.53 13.51 6.87
CA THR A 139 -9.65 13.92 7.72
C THR A 139 -10.70 12.82 7.82
N GLY A 140 -11.40 12.74 8.97
CA GLY A 140 -12.50 11.80 9.15
C GLY A 140 -12.11 10.37 9.53
N LEU A 141 -10.86 10.15 9.97
CA LEU A 141 -10.43 8.87 10.54
C LEU A 141 -11.18 8.53 11.83
N GLN A 142 -11.49 7.25 11.98
CA GLN A 142 -12.16 6.69 13.15
C GLN A 142 -11.43 5.43 13.59
N ILE A 143 -11.58 5.04 14.86
CA ILE A 143 -11.09 3.74 15.32
C ILE A 143 -11.77 2.66 14.48
N HIS A 144 -11.01 1.65 14.09
CA HIS A 144 -11.36 0.56 13.18
C HIS A 144 -11.57 0.95 11.71
N ALA A 145 -11.36 2.21 11.33
CA ALA A 145 -11.24 2.56 9.92
C ALA A 145 -10.00 1.89 9.32
N ILE A 146 -10.11 1.49 8.06
CA ILE A 146 -9.01 0.96 7.25
C ILE A 146 -8.62 2.03 6.24
N ILE A 147 -7.33 2.28 6.11
CA ILE A 147 -6.76 3.21 5.15
C ILE A 147 -6.14 2.39 4.03
N SER A 148 -6.64 2.52 2.81
CA SER A 148 -6.01 1.94 1.62
C SER A 148 -5.17 3.00 0.92
N ARG A 149 -3.95 2.63 0.53
CA ARG A 149 -3.04 3.48 -0.25
C ARG A 149 -2.38 2.64 -1.32
N GLN A 150 -2.35 3.14 -2.55
CA GLN A 150 -1.67 2.49 -3.67
C GLN A 150 -0.74 3.48 -4.36
N THR A 151 0.47 3.02 -4.68
CA THR A 151 1.47 3.77 -5.45
C THR A 151 2.06 2.92 -6.56
N THR A 152 2.62 3.59 -7.56
CA THR A 152 3.43 3.02 -8.64
C THR A 152 4.72 3.82 -8.78
#